data_AF-A0A4Q6G5V8-F1
#
_entry.id   AF-A0A4Q6G5V8-F1
#
_cell.length_a   1.000
_cell.length_b   1.000
_cell.length_c   1.000
_cell.angle_alpha   90.00
_cell.angle_beta   90.00
_cell.angle_gamma   90.00
#
_symmetry.space_group_name_H-M   'P 1'
#
loop_
_entity.id
_entity.type
_entity.pdbx_description
1 polymer ?
#
loop_
_entity_poly.entity_id
_entity_poly.type
_entity_poly.pdbx_seq_one_letter_code
_entity_poly.pdbx_strand_id
1 'polypeptide(L)'
;MTQASLAATDLALFDFDHTLTHADSFGRFLRDLATPEQLAAARWKLGPWLAGYRLGLVSAARLRARAVRLAFTGRSEAEIRDHGARHARDVLPAMLRPEMMQRLAWHRDEGHAMVLVSASLDVYLQPWCDEHGLQLICNRLEAREGVLSGRYDQGDCGPHKARHIRAR
;
A
#
# COMPACT_ATOMS: atom_id res chain seq x y z
N MET A 1 42.76 -0.95 20.06
CA MET A 1 41.42 -1.57 20.11
C MET A 1 40.41 -0.48 19.78
N THR A 2 40.04 -0.41 18.51
CA THR A 2 39.16 0.62 17.95
C THR A 2 37.73 0.32 18.38
N GLN A 3 37.12 1.22 19.16
CA GLN A 3 35.67 1.23 19.36
C GLN A 3 35.02 1.45 18.00
N ALA A 4 34.36 0.42 17.48
CA ALA A 4 33.40 0.58 16.40
C ALA A 4 32.26 1.42 16.97
N SER A 5 32.28 2.71 16.65
CA SER A 5 31.12 3.58 16.78
C SER A 5 29.97 2.91 16.02
N LEU A 6 28.92 2.52 16.73
CA LEU A 6 27.61 2.26 16.12
C LEU A 6 27.14 3.61 15.57
N ALA A 7 27.59 3.94 14.36
CA ALA A 7 27.08 5.11 13.64
C ALA A 7 25.56 4.96 13.58
N ALA A 8 24.83 5.97 14.07
CA ALA A 8 23.40 6.01 13.91
C ALA A 8 23.11 5.92 12.41
N THR A 9 22.54 4.80 11.96
CA THR A 9 22.17 4.64 10.56
C THR A 9 21.07 5.65 10.26
N ASP A 10 21.31 6.54 9.32
CA ASP A 10 20.32 7.52 8.88
C ASP A 10 19.07 6.81 8.34
N LEU A 11 17.90 7.35 8.67
CA LEU A 11 16.60 6.79 8.32
C LEU A 11 16.00 7.53 7.11
N ALA A 12 15.76 6.81 6.03
CA ALA A 12 15.05 7.29 4.85
C ALA A 12 13.61 6.75 4.83
N LEU A 13 12.64 7.66 4.95
CA LEU A 13 11.22 7.34 4.90
C LEU A 13 10.64 7.72 3.54
N PHE A 14 9.99 6.77 2.87
CA PHE A 14 9.37 6.98 1.57
C PHE A 14 7.85 6.81 1.67
N ASP A 15 7.10 7.74 1.09
CA ASP A 15 5.71 7.46 0.72
C ASP A 15 5.67 6.77 -0.65
N PHE A 16 4.60 6.03 -0.96
CA PHE A 16 4.50 5.29 -2.22
C PHE A 16 3.70 6.06 -3.26
N ASP A 17 2.40 6.18 -3.04
CA ASP A 17 1.45 6.71 -4.02
C ASP A 17 1.72 8.20 -4.29
N HIS A 18 1.81 8.58 -5.56
CA HIS A 18 2.18 9.92 -6.01
C HIS A 18 3.57 10.41 -5.56
N THR A 19 4.35 9.58 -4.86
CA THR A 19 5.74 9.87 -4.45
C THR A 19 6.68 8.97 -5.24
N LEU A 20 6.87 7.69 -4.85
CA LEU A 20 7.62 6.73 -5.63
C LEU A 20 6.91 6.34 -6.94
N THR A 21 5.60 6.51 -7.01
CA THR A 21 4.79 6.29 -8.22
C THR A 21 4.22 7.59 -8.78
N HIS A 22 3.85 7.59 -10.07
CA HIS A 22 3.13 8.71 -10.68
C HIS A 22 1.62 8.71 -10.35
N ALA A 23 1.08 7.60 -9.85
CA ALA A 23 -0.35 7.40 -9.66
C ALA A 23 -0.69 6.52 -8.44
N ASP A 24 -1.96 6.56 -8.04
CA ASP A 24 -2.53 5.73 -6.97
C ASP A 24 -2.48 4.23 -7.32
N SER A 25 -1.67 3.47 -6.56
CA SER A 25 -1.51 2.02 -6.69
C SER A 25 -2.72 1.25 -6.17
N PHE A 26 -3.39 1.74 -5.13
CA PHE A 26 -4.56 1.06 -4.56
C PHE A 26 -5.70 0.91 -5.59
N GLY A 27 -6.09 2.00 -6.23
CA GLY A 27 -7.12 2.00 -7.26
C GLY A 27 -6.69 1.20 -8.49
N ARG A 28 -5.40 1.18 -8.83
CA ARG A 28 -4.87 0.34 -9.92
C ARG A 28 -4.99 -1.14 -9.58
N PHE A 29 -4.62 -1.54 -8.36
CA PHE A 29 -4.75 -2.90 -7.85
C PHE A 29 -6.21 -3.37 -7.83
N LEU A 30 -7.13 -2.52 -7.36
CA LEU A 30 -8.56 -2.87 -7.37
C LEU A 30 -9.10 -3.11 -8.79
N ARG A 31 -8.59 -2.39 -9.79
CA ARG A 31 -8.98 -2.60 -11.19
C ARG A 31 -8.39 -3.88 -11.78
N ASP A 32 -7.16 -4.20 -11.41
CA ASP A 32 -6.47 -5.42 -11.83
C ASP A 32 -7.12 -6.69 -11.25
N LEU A 33 -7.63 -6.59 -10.02
CA LEU A 33 -8.30 -7.69 -9.32
C LEU A 33 -9.73 -7.98 -9.82
N ALA A 34 -10.39 -6.99 -10.42
CA ALA A 34 -11.82 -7.03 -10.71
C ALA A 34 -12.11 -7.54 -12.12
N THR A 35 -13.12 -8.41 -12.25
CA THR A 35 -13.67 -8.75 -13.58
C THR A 35 -14.40 -7.55 -14.20
N PRO A 36 -14.63 -7.53 -15.52
CA PRO A 36 -15.41 -6.46 -16.16
C PRO A 36 -16.79 -6.24 -15.52
N GLU A 37 -17.48 -7.31 -15.14
CA GLU A 37 -18.79 -7.27 -14.47
C GLU A 37 -18.67 -6.68 -13.06
N GLN A 38 -17.62 -7.05 -12.32
CA GLN A 38 -17.35 -6.49 -10.99
C GLN A 38 -17.01 -5.00 -11.07
N LEU A 39 -16.27 -4.56 -12.10
CA LEU A 39 -15.99 -3.14 -12.35
C LEU A 39 -17.27 -2.37 -12.67
N ALA A 40 -18.12 -2.92 -13.54
CA ALA A 40 -19.42 -2.31 -13.86
C ALA A 40 -20.29 -2.18 -12.61
N ALA A 41 -20.38 -3.24 -11.79
CA ALA A 41 -21.11 -3.21 -10.52
C ALA A 41 -20.49 -2.25 -9.50
N ALA A 42 -19.15 -2.14 -9.46
CA ALA A 42 -18.44 -1.23 -8.56
C ALA A 42 -18.76 0.23 -8.88
N ARG A 43 -18.97 0.61 -10.15
CA ARG A 43 -19.40 1.97 -10.52
C ARG A 43 -20.70 2.36 -9.84
N TRP A 44 -21.67 1.44 -9.76
CA TRP A 44 -22.94 1.69 -9.08
C TRP A 44 -22.82 1.64 -7.56
N LYS A 45 -21.98 0.75 -7.02
CA LYS A 45 -21.82 0.57 -5.57
C LYS A 45 -20.92 1.62 -4.91
N LEU A 46 -19.94 2.16 -5.65
CA LEU A 46 -18.99 3.18 -5.18
C LEU A 46 -19.26 4.57 -5.76
N GLY A 47 -19.94 4.69 -6.91
CA GLY A 47 -20.23 5.98 -7.55
C GLY A 47 -20.92 6.98 -6.62
N PRO A 48 -22.01 6.60 -5.91
CA PRO A 48 -22.67 7.49 -4.95
C PRO A 48 -21.74 7.90 -3.79
N TRP A 49 -20.86 7.01 -3.35
CA TRP A 49 -19.88 7.30 -2.30
C TRP A 49 -18.80 8.27 -2.77
N LEU A 50 -18.35 8.14 -4.02
CA LEU A 50 -17.41 9.05 -4.63
C LEU A 50 -18.03 10.44 -4.85
N ALA A 51 -19.30 10.50 -5.27
CA ALA A 51 -20.05 11.75 -5.34
C ALA A 51 -20.16 12.40 -3.95
N GLY A 52 -20.54 11.63 -2.93
CA GLY A 52 -20.57 12.10 -1.54
C GLY A 52 -19.21 12.62 -1.05
N TYR A 53 -18.11 11.98 -1.43
CA TYR A 53 -16.75 12.45 -1.11
C TYR A 53 -16.44 13.79 -1.77
N ARG A 54 -16.76 13.94 -3.06
CA ARG A 54 -16.56 15.20 -3.80
C ARG A 54 -17.41 16.35 -3.26
N LEU A 55 -18.57 16.03 -2.68
CA LEU A 55 -19.45 16.99 -2.01
C LEU A 55 -19.07 17.25 -0.54
N GLY A 56 -18.01 16.62 -0.02
CA GLY A 56 -17.58 16.77 1.37
C GLY A 56 -18.45 16.03 2.41
N LEU A 57 -19.44 15.25 1.96
CA LEU A 57 -20.37 14.50 2.82
C LEU A 57 -19.79 13.17 3.32
N VAL A 58 -18.79 12.64 2.61
CA VAL A 58 -18.12 11.37 2.93
C VAL A 58 -16.63 11.63 3.06
N SER A 59 -16.00 11.20 4.14
CA SER A 59 -14.54 11.28 4.29
C SER A 59 -13.81 10.29 3.36
N ALA A 60 -12.57 10.60 2.96
CA ALA A 60 -11.72 9.68 2.19
C ALA A 60 -11.54 8.31 2.88
N ALA A 61 -11.40 8.29 4.22
CA ALA A 61 -11.27 7.05 4.99
C ALA A 61 -12.51 6.16 4.85
N ARG A 62 -13.72 6.73 4.94
CA ARG A 62 -14.98 5.99 4.74
C ARG A 62 -15.12 5.47 3.31
N LEU A 63 -14.72 6.24 2.31
CA LEU A 63 -14.72 5.81 0.91
C LEU A 63 -13.75 4.63 0.70
N ARG A 64 -12.52 4.72 1.21
CA ARG A 64 -11.53 3.62 1.15
C ARG A 64 -12.02 2.37 1.86
N ALA A 65 -12.53 2.49 3.08
CA ALA A 65 -13.09 1.36 3.83
C ALA A 65 -14.23 0.68 3.07
N ARG A 66 -15.09 1.45 2.39
CA ARG A 66 -16.16 0.90 1.53
C ARG A 66 -15.60 0.15 0.33
N ALA A 67 -14.55 0.68 -0.32
CA ALA A 67 -13.88 0.03 -1.44
C ALA A 67 -13.20 -1.28 -1.01
N VAL A 68 -12.48 -1.28 0.12
CA VAL A 68 -11.88 -2.49 0.71
C VAL A 68 -12.93 -3.54 1.02
N ARG A 69 -14.03 -3.14 1.67
CA ARG A 69 -15.12 -4.08 1.94
C ARG A 69 -15.69 -4.68 0.67
N LEU A 70 -15.93 -3.87 -0.35
CA LEU A 70 -16.48 -4.35 -1.62
C LEU A 70 -15.52 -5.29 -2.35
N ALA A 71 -14.23 -5.00 -2.34
CA ALA A 71 -13.23 -5.74 -3.09
C ALA A 71 -12.86 -7.08 -2.43
N PHE A 72 -12.74 -7.11 -1.10
CA PHE A 72 -12.05 -8.20 -0.41
C PHE A 72 -12.93 -9.09 0.47
N THR A 73 -14.15 -8.69 0.83
CA THR A 73 -15.00 -9.53 1.71
C THR A 73 -15.23 -10.90 1.10
N GLY A 74 -14.91 -11.95 1.85
CA GLY A 74 -15.15 -13.35 1.47
C GLY A 74 -14.15 -13.93 0.48
N ARG A 75 -13.10 -13.18 0.09
CA ARG A 75 -12.04 -13.70 -0.78
C ARG A 75 -11.00 -14.48 0.05
N SER A 76 -10.37 -15.47 -0.58
CA SER A 76 -9.23 -16.17 0.01
C SER A 76 -8.06 -15.21 0.19
N GLU A 77 -7.46 -15.19 1.38
CA GLU A 77 -6.25 -14.42 1.66
C GLU A 77 -5.11 -14.87 0.75
N ALA A 78 -4.95 -16.18 0.55
CA ALA A 78 -3.87 -16.73 -0.25
C ALA A 78 -3.98 -16.30 -1.73
N GLU A 79 -5.20 -16.31 -2.30
CA GLU A 79 -5.44 -15.86 -3.67
C GLU A 79 -5.11 -14.37 -3.84
N ILE A 80 -5.47 -13.54 -2.86
CA ILE A 80 -5.16 -12.10 -2.90
C ILE A 80 -3.66 -11.84 -2.73
N ARG A 81 -2.96 -12.61 -1.90
CA ARG A 81 -1.50 -12.50 -1.77
C ARG A 81 -0.78 -12.94 -3.05
N ASP A 82 -1.21 -14.03 -3.69
CA ASP A 82 -0.66 -14.44 -4.99
C ASP A 82 -0.87 -13.37 -6.07
N HIS A 83 -2.11 -12.84 -6.16
CA HIS A 83 -2.41 -11.77 -7.09
C HIS A 83 -1.61 -10.50 -6.77
N GLY A 84 -1.44 -10.16 -5.49
CA GLY A 84 -0.60 -9.05 -5.03
C GLY A 84 0.87 -9.20 -5.44
N ALA A 85 1.44 -10.40 -5.34
CA ALA A 85 2.79 -10.69 -5.79
C ALA A 85 2.95 -10.56 -7.31
N ARG A 86 1.96 -11.01 -8.10
CA ARG A 86 1.94 -10.77 -9.55
C ARG A 86 1.82 -9.29 -9.88
N HIS A 87 0.93 -8.57 -9.21
CA HIS A 87 0.78 -7.13 -9.39
C HIS A 87 2.08 -6.36 -9.10
N ALA A 88 2.79 -6.75 -8.05
CA ALA A 88 4.07 -6.16 -7.67
C ALA A 88 5.13 -6.32 -8.76
N ARG A 89 5.21 -7.49 -9.39
CA ARG A 89 6.18 -7.77 -10.46
C ARG A 89 5.78 -7.18 -11.80
N ASP A 90 4.50 -7.29 -12.17
CA ASP A 90 4.08 -7.10 -13.55
C ASP A 90 3.44 -5.72 -13.79
N VAL A 91 2.91 -5.07 -12.74
CA VAL A 91 2.15 -3.81 -12.87
C VAL A 91 2.85 -2.63 -12.21
N LEU A 92 3.38 -2.79 -10.99
CA LEU A 92 4.02 -1.69 -10.27
C LEU A 92 5.22 -1.06 -11.00
N PRO A 93 6.10 -1.80 -11.70
CA PRO A 93 7.26 -1.19 -12.36
C PRO A 93 6.90 -0.09 -13.35
N ALA A 94 5.79 -0.25 -14.07
CA ALA A 94 5.29 0.75 -15.02
C ALA A 94 4.70 2.01 -14.33
N MET A 95 4.53 1.99 -13.01
CA MET A 95 4.01 3.11 -12.23
C MET A 95 5.12 3.93 -11.55
N LEU A 96 6.31 3.35 -11.39
CA LEU A 96 7.41 3.95 -10.65
C LEU A 96 7.99 5.16 -11.39
N ARG A 97 8.41 6.16 -10.61
CA ARG A 97 9.10 7.32 -11.15
C ARG A 97 10.60 7.04 -11.25
N PRO A 98 11.23 7.12 -12.43
CA PRO A 98 12.65 6.84 -12.59
C PRO A 98 13.54 7.68 -11.66
N GLU A 99 13.23 8.96 -11.48
CA GLU A 99 13.96 9.88 -10.62
C GLU A 99 13.90 9.49 -9.14
N MET A 100 12.77 8.91 -8.70
CA MET A 100 12.61 8.45 -7.33
C MET A 100 13.29 7.11 -7.09
N MET A 101 13.34 6.25 -8.10
CA MET A 101 14.12 5.01 -8.02
C MET A 101 15.62 5.28 -7.96
N GLN A 102 16.12 6.33 -8.63
CA GLN A 102 17.49 6.79 -8.47
C GLN A 102 17.77 7.28 -7.04
N ARG A 103 16.82 8.04 -6.45
CA ARG A 103 16.95 8.50 -5.06
C ARG A 103 16.95 7.33 -4.07
N LEU A 104 16.10 6.33 -4.28
CA LEU A 104 16.07 5.11 -3.48
C LEU A 104 17.40 4.35 -3.60
N ALA A 105 17.95 4.24 -4.81
CA ALA A 105 19.26 3.63 -5.03
C ALA A 105 20.37 4.38 -4.27
N TRP A 106 20.38 5.71 -4.33
CA TRP A 106 21.35 6.51 -3.58
C TRP A 106 21.29 6.24 -2.08
N HIS A 107 20.10 6.25 -1.47
CA HIS A 107 19.95 5.95 -0.04
C HIS A 107 20.44 4.54 0.33
N ARG A 108 20.22 3.55 -0.55
CA ARG A 108 20.75 2.20 -0.37
C ARG A 108 22.27 2.19 -0.41
N ASP A 109 22.88 2.89 -1.36
CA ASP A 109 24.33 2.91 -1.54
C ASP A 109 25.05 3.66 -0.40
N GLU A 110 24.39 4.65 0.21
CA GLU A 110 24.83 5.30 1.46
C GLU A 110 24.64 4.42 2.71
N GLY A 111 23.99 3.25 2.58
CA GLY A 111 23.74 2.33 3.69
C GLY A 111 22.66 2.79 4.66
N HIS A 112 21.74 3.67 4.23
CA HIS A 112 20.65 4.16 5.08
C HIS A 112 19.62 3.05 5.35
N ALA A 113 18.97 3.14 6.52
CA ALA A 113 17.80 2.34 6.81
C ALA A 113 16.62 2.88 6.00
N MET A 114 16.04 2.07 5.12
CA MET A 114 14.95 2.49 4.25
C MET A 114 13.62 1.88 4.70
N VAL A 115 12.59 2.73 4.85
CA VAL A 115 11.24 2.31 5.25
C VAL A 115 10.22 2.91 4.29
N LEU A 116 9.40 2.06 3.70
CA LEU A 116 8.21 2.47 2.97
C LEU A 116 7.03 2.66 3.94
N VAL A 117 6.44 3.86 3.94
CA VAL A 117 5.32 4.24 4.80
C VAL A 117 4.13 4.66 3.95
N SER A 118 3.17 3.75 3.76
CA SER A 118 2.09 3.92 2.79
C SER A 118 0.70 3.66 3.39
N ALA A 119 -0.34 4.27 2.82
CA ALA A 119 -1.74 3.93 3.08
C ALA A 119 -2.28 2.85 2.13
N SER A 120 -1.43 2.34 1.24
CA SER A 120 -1.71 1.22 0.35
C SER A 120 -1.54 -0.15 1.05
N LEU A 121 -1.78 -1.25 0.35
CA LEU A 121 -1.92 -2.57 0.95
C LEU A 121 -0.61 -3.36 0.98
N ASP A 122 -0.40 -4.13 2.05
CA ASP A 122 0.74 -5.02 2.23
C ASP A 122 0.83 -6.12 1.17
N VAL A 123 -0.32 -6.58 0.67
CA VAL A 123 -0.39 -7.72 -0.28
C VAL A 123 0.43 -7.53 -1.55
N TYR A 124 0.66 -6.29 -2.00
CA TYR A 124 1.54 -5.98 -3.13
C TYR A 124 2.76 -5.13 -2.75
N LEU A 125 2.70 -4.37 -1.65
CA LEU A 125 3.85 -3.58 -1.21
C LEU A 125 4.91 -4.41 -0.52
N GLN A 126 4.54 -5.45 0.23
CA GLN A 126 5.51 -6.32 0.89
C GLN A 126 6.45 -7.00 -0.11
N PRO A 127 5.96 -7.72 -1.15
CA PRO A 127 6.87 -8.34 -2.12
C PRO A 127 7.76 -7.32 -2.84
N TRP A 128 7.23 -6.12 -3.15
CA TRP A 128 8.03 -5.05 -3.76
C TRP A 128 9.11 -4.51 -2.82
N CYS A 129 8.77 -4.32 -1.53
CA CYS A 129 9.72 -3.90 -0.51
C CYS A 129 10.82 -4.95 -0.28
N ASP A 130 10.45 -6.22 -0.24
CA ASP A 130 11.40 -7.34 -0.06
C ASP A 130 12.42 -7.38 -1.20
N GLU A 131 11.98 -7.15 -2.44
CA GLU A 131 12.84 -7.08 -3.63
C GLU A 131 13.86 -5.91 -3.56
N HIS A 132 13.48 -4.81 -2.91
CA HIS A 132 14.30 -3.59 -2.88
C HIS A 132 14.98 -3.32 -1.53
N GLY A 133 14.83 -4.22 -0.56
CA GLY A 133 15.45 -4.12 0.76
C GLY A 133 14.84 -3.03 1.65
N LEU A 134 13.54 -2.77 1.54
CA LEU A 134 12.83 -1.80 2.39
C LEU A 134 12.05 -2.51 3.50
N GLN A 135 12.00 -1.90 4.67
CA GLN A 135 10.98 -2.25 5.66
C GLN A 135 9.64 -1.62 5.30
N LEU A 136 8.52 -2.19 5.78
CA LEU A 136 7.18 -1.74 5.41
C LEU A 136 6.32 -1.35 6.62
N ILE A 137 5.68 -0.18 6.50
CA ILE A 137 4.58 0.30 7.33
C ILE A 137 3.40 0.62 6.40
N CYS A 138 2.35 -0.21 6.41
CA CYS A 138 1.19 0.03 5.56
C CYS A 138 -0.10 -0.57 6.08
N ASN A 139 -1.18 -0.44 5.31
CA ASN A 139 -2.45 -1.08 5.60
C ASN A 139 -2.35 -2.59 5.40
N ARG A 140 -2.91 -3.34 6.35
CA ARG A 140 -3.04 -4.80 6.30
C ARG A 140 -4.50 -5.18 6.28
N LEU A 141 -4.87 -6.15 5.46
CA LEU A 141 -6.23 -6.69 5.43
C LEU A 141 -6.42 -7.69 6.59
N GLU A 142 -7.55 -7.61 7.27
CA GLU A 142 -7.92 -8.58 8.29
C GLU A 142 -8.39 -9.88 7.62
N ALA A 143 -7.76 -10.99 7.98
CA ALA A 143 -8.14 -12.34 7.58
C ALA A 143 -8.59 -13.15 8.81
N ARG A 144 -9.57 -14.02 8.62
CA ARG A 144 -10.04 -14.98 9.61
C ARG A 144 -10.15 -16.33 8.93
N GLU A 145 -9.42 -17.32 9.46
CA GLU A 145 -9.39 -18.68 8.90
C GLU A 145 -9.07 -18.69 7.38
N GLY A 146 -8.13 -17.84 6.96
CA GLY A 146 -7.72 -17.71 5.55
C GLY A 146 -8.71 -16.95 4.65
N VAL A 147 -9.78 -16.37 5.21
CA VAL A 147 -10.79 -15.59 4.47
C VAL A 147 -10.74 -14.12 4.89
N LEU A 148 -10.70 -13.22 3.91
CA LEU A 148 -10.65 -11.79 4.13
C LEU A 148 -12.00 -11.25 4.61
N SER A 149 -11.98 -10.46 5.69
CA SER A 149 -13.19 -9.88 6.29
C SER A 149 -13.71 -8.63 5.57
N GLY A 150 -12.89 -8.06 4.66
CA GLY A 150 -13.15 -6.77 4.03
C GLY A 150 -12.90 -5.57 4.96
N ARG A 151 -12.07 -5.74 5.99
CA ARG A 151 -11.63 -4.66 6.90
C ARG A 151 -10.10 -4.61 6.96
N TYR A 152 -9.57 -3.51 7.50
CA TYR A 152 -8.18 -3.43 7.90
C TYR A 152 -7.98 -4.08 9.27
N ASP A 153 -6.85 -4.75 9.47
CA ASP A 153 -6.50 -5.40 10.74
C ASP A 153 -6.27 -4.38 11.87
N GLN A 154 -5.44 -3.35 11.62
CA GLN A 154 -5.08 -2.31 12.60
C GLN A 154 -5.69 -0.94 12.29
N GLY A 155 -6.75 -0.90 11.48
CA GLY A 155 -7.33 0.33 10.96
C GLY A 155 -6.50 0.97 9.83
N ASP A 156 -6.91 2.17 9.39
CA ASP A 156 -6.24 2.90 8.31
C ASP A 156 -4.95 3.58 8.83
N CYS A 157 -3.81 3.15 8.32
CA CYS A 157 -2.48 3.68 8.59
C CYS A 157 -2.33 5.14 8.12
N GLY A 158 -3.06 5.57 7.08
CA GLY A 158 -2.87 6.88 6.44
C GLY A 158 -2.90 8.06 7.42
N PRO A 159 -3.96 8.25 8.22
CA PRO A 159 -4.03 9.31 9.23
C PRO A 159 -3.04 9.18 10.39
N HIS A 160 -2.36 8.03 10.51
CA HIS A 160 -1.57 7.67 11.69
C HIS A 160 -0.11 7.34 11.39
N LYS A 161 0.39 7.65 10.17
CA LYS A 161 1.77 7.35 9.74
C LYS A 161 2.82 7.76 10.78
N ALA A 162 2.76 9.00 11.29
CA ALA A 162 3.71 9.51 12.28
C ALA A 162 3.72 8.70 13.59
N ARG A 163 2.55 8.22 14.04
CA ARG A 163 2.44 7.35 15.22
C ARG A 163 3.09 5.99 14.95
N HIS A 164 2.85 5.42 13.76
CA HIS A 164 3.42 4.12 13.39
C HIS A 164 4.94 4.18 13.19
N ILE A 165 5.47 5.30 12.68
CA ILE A 165 6.92 5.52 12.56
C ILE A 165 7.57 5.57 13.94
N ARG A 166 7.01 6.30 14.91
CA ARG A 166 7.59 6.47 16.26
C ARG A 166 7.53 5.20 17.14
N ALA A 167 6.72 4.23 16.76
CA ALA A 167 6.53 2.99 17.53
C ALA A 167 7.53 1.88 17.15
N ARG A 168 8.46 2.18 16.23
CA ARG A 168 9.54 1.29 15.78
C ARG A 168 10.88 1.95 16.04
#